data_AF-A0A2E7EW62-F1
#
_entry.id   AF-A0A2E7EW62-F1
#
_cell.length_a   1.000
_cell.length_b   1.000
_cell.length_c   1.000
_cell.angle_alpha   90.00
_cell.angle_beta   90.00
_cell.angle_gamma   90.00
#
_symmetry.space_group_name_H-M   'P 1'
#
loop_
_entity.id
_entity.type
_entity.pdbx_description
1 polymer ?
#
loop_
_entity_poly.entity_id
_entity_poly.type
_entity_poly.pdbx_seq_one_letter_code
_entity_poly.pdbx_strand_id
1 'polypeptide(L)'
;MTNTHKTSSNPDDLAAMTGRLREQIIEAQSLLETGDIKGAEALGKATLQLIRAVEAQVKLEESRKTETREGVFYAKEDIEAARAELLRRLDRIAATIRPEEMGGMSA
;
A
#
# COMPACT_ATOMS: atom_id res chain seq x y z
N MET A 1 24.78 -0.90 15.63
CA MET A 1 25.08 -1.01 14.19
C MET A 1 23.75 -0.97 13.45
N THR A 2 23.44 0.14 12.77
CA THR A 2 22.21 0.30 11.99
C THR A 2 22.47 -0.16 10.55
N ASN A 3 22.02 -1.36 10.20
CA ASN A 3 22.03 -1.82 8.81
C ASN A 3 20.94 -1.09 8.02
N THR A 4 21.32 0.05 7.44
CA THR A 4 20.53 0.72 6.41
C THR A 4 20.58 -0.13 5.15
N HIS A 5 19.60 -1.02 4.97
CA HIS A 5 19.32 -1.61 3.68
C HIS A 5 18.86 -0.49 2.73
N LYS A 6 19.82 0.15 2.05
CA LYS A 6 19.58 0.91 0.83
C LYS A 6 19.08 -0.08 -0.23
N THR A 7 17.79 -0.41 -0.18
CA THR A 7 17.09 -0.96 -1.33
C THR A 7 16.66 0.24 -2.15
N SER A 8 17.46 0.59 -3.16
CA SER A 8 17.02 1.52 -4.20
C SER A 8 15.78 0.91 -4.85
N SER A 9 14.59 1.41 -4.49
CA SER A 9 13.39 1.19 -5.28
C SER A 9 13.40 2.19 -6.43
N ASN A 10 14.39 2.05 -7.30
CA ASN A 10 14.42 2.84 -8.51
C ASN A 10 13.62 2.07 -9.56
N PRO A 11 12.60 2.67 -10.20
CA PRO A 11 11.89 2.03 -11.31
C PRO A 11 12.85 1.62 -12.45
N ASP A 12 14.00 2.31 -12.55
CA ASP A 12 15.11 1.96 -13.43
C ASP A 12 15.72 0.57 -13.13
N ASP A 13 15.69 0.10 -11.88
CA ASP A 13 16.22 -1.22 -11.49
C ASP A 13 15.30 -2.34 -11.99
N LEU A 14 13.97 -2.17 -11.92
CA LEU A 14 13.00 -3.16 -12.42
C LEU A 14 13.04 -3.23 -13.96
N ALA A 15 13.14 -2.07 -14.62
CA ALA A 15 13.31 -1.97 -16.06
C ALA A 15 14.62 -2.63 -16.53
N ALA A 16 15.72 -2.43 -15.80
CA ALA A 16 17.00 -3.07 -16.09
C ALA A 16 16.96 -4.59 -15.89
N MET A 17 16.32 -5.06 -14.82
CA MET A 17 16.16 -6.50 -14.54
C MET A 17 15.31 -7.20 -15.60
N THR A 18 14.20 -6.58 -16.02
CA THR A 18 13.32 -7.12 -17.07
C THR A 18 13.99 -7.08 -18.46
N GLY A 19 14.79 -6.06 -18.76
CA GLY A 19 15.63 -6.02 -19.96
C GLY A 19 16.62 -7.17 -20.04
N ARG A 20 17.39 -7.40 -18.95
CA ARG A 20 18.33 -8.52 -18.85
C ARG A 20 17.65 -9.89 -18.96
N LEU A 21 16.45 -10.03 -18.37
CA LEU A 21 15.67 -11.26 -18.48
C LEU A 21 15.29 -11.56 -19.93
N ARG A 22 14.89 -10.52 -20.68
CA ARG A 22 14.54 -10.66 -22.10
C ARG A 22 15.75 -11.10 -22.93
N GLU A 23 16.91 -10.50 -22.71
CA GLU A 23 18.15 -10.85 -23.41
C GLU A 23 18.55 -12.31 -23.16
N GLN A 24 18.51 -12.76 -21.90
CA GLN A 24 18.83 -14.15 -21.54
C GLN A 24 17.86 -15.17 -22.14
N ILE A 25 16.58 -14.83 -22.27
CA ILE A 25 15.59 -15.70 -22.93
C ILE A 25 15.91 -15.83 -24.42
N ILE A 26 16.25 -14.73 -25.09
CA ILE A 26 16.61 -14.74 -26.51
C ILE A 26 17.90 -15.54 -26.74
N GLU A 27 18.91 -15.37 -25.87
CA GLU A 27 20.16 -16.13 -25.93
C GLU A 27 19.92 -17.63 -25.70
N ALA A 28 19.10 -18.00 -24.72
CA ALA A 28 18.72 -19.38 -24.47
C ALA A 28 17.97 -20.01 -25.66
N GLN A 29 17.10 -19.26 -26.33
CA GLN A 29 16.40 -19.69 -27.55
C GLN A 29 17.39 -19.96 -28.69
N SER A 30 18.35 -19.05 -28.90
CA SER A 30 19.38 -19.22 -29.93
C SER A 30 20.25 -20.45 -29.66
N LEU A 31 20.63 -20.71 -28.41
CA LEU A 31 21.40 -21.91 -28.04
C LEU A 31 20.62 -23.19 -28.33
N LEU A 32 19.32 -23.23 -28.03
CA LEU A 32 18.44 -24.36 -28.37
C LEU A 32 18.34 -24.57 -29.88
N GLU A 33 18.23 -23.51 -30.68
CA GLU A 33 18.21 -23.58 -32.14
C GLU A 33 19.51 -24.12 -32.72
N THR A 34 20.65 -23.79 -32.10
CA THR A 34 21.97 -24.32 -32.49
C THR A 34 22.27 -25.73 -31.96
N GLY A 35 21.38 -26.31 -31.14
CA GLY A 35 21.53 -27.64 -30.57
C GLY A 35 22.35 -27.72 -29.28
N ASP A 36 22.72 -26.59 -28.67
CA ASP A 36 23.40 -26.54 -27.36
C ASP A 36 22.38 -26.57 -26.21
N ILE A 37 21.89 -27.77 -25.92
CA ILE A 37 20.88 -28.00 -24.88
C ILE A 37 21.45 -27.72 -23.47
N LYS A 38 22.73 -28.01 -23.23
CA LYS A 38 23.35 -27.81 -21.90
C LYS A 38 23.61 -26.34 -21.60
N GLY A 39 24.05 -25.57 -22.61
CA GLY A 39 24.16 -24.12 -22.51
C GLY A 39 22.81 -23.46 -22.22
N ALA A 40 21.75 -23.89 -22.93
CA ALA A 40 20.40 -23.42 -22.69
C ALA A 40 19.85 -23.78 -21.30
N GLU A 41 20.15 -24.96 -20.77
CA GLU A 41 19.72 -25.37 -19.42
C GLU A 41 20.39 -24.54 -18.31
N ALA A 42 21.69 -24.28 -18.45
CA ALA A 42 22.44 -23.42 -17.52
C ALA A 42 21.89 -21.98 -17.51
N LEU A 43 21.59 -21.44 -18.70
CA LEU A 43 20.92 -20.15 -18.86
C LEU A 43 19.52 -20.17 -18.27
N GLY A 44 18.72 -21.21 -18.51
CA GLY A 44 17.38 -21.36 -17.93
C GLY A 44 17.38 -21.32 -16.39
N LYS A 45 18.39 -21.90 -15.75
CA LYS A 45 18.56 -21.81 -14.29
C LYS A 45 18.88 -20.39 -13.82
N ALA A 46 19.71 -19.65 -14.57
CA ALA A 46 20.00 -18.25 -14.28
C ALA A 46 18.76 -17.36 -14.48
N THR A 47 18.01 -17.59 -15.55
CA THR A 47 16.73 -16.92 -15.88
C THR A 47 15.70 -17.12 -14.76
N LEU A 48 15.58 -18.34 -14.21
CA LEU A 48 14.67 -18.62 -13.09
C LEU A 48 15.01 -17.81 -11.82
N GLN A 49 16.30 -17.59 -11.52
CA GLN A 49 16.71 -16.76 -10.39
C GLN A 49 16.36 -15.29 -10.62
N LEU A 50 16.52 -14.80 -11.85
CA LEU A 50 16.11 -13.45 -12.24
C LEU A 50 14.60 -13.26 -12.15
N ILE A 51 13.79 -14.23 -12.59
CA ILE A 51 12.32 -14.20 -12.43
C ILE A 51 11.92 -14.05 -10.97
N ARG A 52 12.51 -14.87 -10.08
CA ARG A 52 12.22 -14.80 -8.63
C ARG A 52 12.61 -13.45 -8.03
N ALA A 53 13.72 -12.87 -8.47
CA ALA A 53 14.16 -11.56 -8.03
C ALA A 53 13.19 -10.45 -8.49
N VAL A 54 12.69 -10.53 -9.73
CA VAL A 54 11.65 -9.61 -10.25
C VAL A 54 10.35 -9.76 -9.46
N GLU A 55 9.87 -10.98 -9.21
CA GLU A 55 8.65 -11.22 -8.42
C GLU A 55 8.77 -10.67 -6.99
N ALA A 56 9.93 -10.85 -6.36
CA ALA A 56 10.20 -10.31 -5.03
C ALA A 56 10.14 -8.77 -5.04
N GLN A 57 10.71 -8.14 -6.07
CA GLN A 57 10.69 -6.69 -6.22
C GLN A 57 9.28 -6.15 -6.47
N VAL A 58 8.47 -6.81 -7.30
CA VAL A 58 7.06 -6.43 -7.54
C VAL A 58 6.24 -6.51 -6.26
N LYS A 59 6.35 -7.61 -5.51
CA LYS A 59 5.66 -7.75 -4.20
C LYS A 59 6.11 -6.68 -3.21
N LEU A 60 7.38 -6.31 -3.26
CA LEU A 60 7.94 -5.26 -2.42
C LEU A 60 7.43 -3.86 -2.83
N GLU A 61 7.24 -3.59 -4.12
CA GLU A 61 6.56 -2.37 -4.60
C GLU A 61 5.07 -2.36 -4.22
N GLU A 62 4.37 -3.49 -4.35
CA GLU A 62 2.97 -3.63 -3.94
C GLU A 62 2.77 -3.40 -2.45
N SER A 63 3.62 -3.98 -1.61
CA SER A 63 3.58 -3.74 -0.15
C SER A 63 3.95 -2.30 0.24
N ARG A 64 4.69 -1.58 -0.60
CA ARG A 64 5.01 -0.15 -0.41
C ARG A 64 3.91 0.78 -0.86
N LYS A 65 2.93 0.31 -1.65
CA LYS A 65 1.69 1.08 -1.89
C LYS A 65 0.97 1.16 -0.56
N THR A 66 1.13 2.31 0.10
CA THR A 66 0.44 2.61 1.36
C THR A 66 -1.04 2.44 1.09
N GLU A 67 -1.72 1.54 1.82
CA GLU A 67 -3.18 1.49 1.81
C GLU A 67 -3.67 2.88 2.18
N THR A 68 -4.15 3.64 1.19
CA THR A 68 -4.96 4.81 1.45
C THR A 68 -6.22 4.30 2.12
N ARG A 69 -6.22 4.25 3.46
CA ARG A 69 -7.46 4.20 4.21
C ARG A 69 -8.23 5.46 3.81
N GLU A 70 -9.27 5.28 3.01
CA GLU A 70 -10.25 6.33 2.80
C GLU A 70 -10.78 6.74 4.16
N GLY A 71 -10.29 7.87 4.67
CA GLY A 71 -10.96 8.55 5.77
C GLY A 71 -12.35 8.93 5.28
N VAL A 72 -13.37 8.65 6.07
CA VAL A 72 -14.70 9.20 5.81
C VAL A 72 -14.60 10.70 6.10
N PHE A 73 -14.41 11.50 5.05
CA PHE A 73 -14.41 12.95 5.15
C PHE A 73 -15.85 13.43 5.18
N TYR A 74 -16.38 13.72 6.37
CA TYR A 74 -17.64 14.45 6.49
C TYR A 74 -17.43 15.89 6.04
N ALA A 75 -18.36 16.44 5.26
CA ALA A 75 -18.35 17.85 4.93
C ALA A 75 -18.51 18.67 6.22
N LYS A 76 -17.84 19.82 6.29
CA LYS A 76 -17.87 20.68 7.49
C LYS A 76 -19.31 21.07 7.83
N GLU A 77 -20.11 21.29 6.80
CA GLU A 77 -21.51 21.67 6.85
C GLU A 77 -22.37 20.56 7.48
N ASP A 78 -22.08 19.28 7.19
CA ASP A 78 -22.80 18.13 7.76
C ASP A 78 -22.51 17.99 9.25
N ILE A 79 -21.26 18.22 9.65
CA ILE A 79 -20.85 18.20 11.07
C ILE A 79 -21.52 19.35 11.84
N GLU A 80 -21.59 20.54 11.25
CA GLU A 80 -22.24 21.71 11.86
C GLU A 80 -23.75 21.52 12.00
N ALA A 81 -24.42 20.98 10.98
CA ALA A 81 -25.85 20.66 11.03
C ALA A 81 -26.16 19.59 12.10
N ALA A 82 -25.34 18.53 12.17
CA ALA A 82 -25.48 17.50 13.19
C ALA A 82 -25.28 18.04 14.61
N ARG A 83 -24.29 18.94 14.80
CA ARG A 83 -24.04 19.61 16.09
C ARG A 83 -25.22 20.49 16.49
N ALA A 84 -25.78 21.27 15.56
CA ALA A 84 -26.90 22.16 15.85
C ALA A 84 -28.15 21.38 16.29
N GLU A 85 -28.48 20.28 15.59
CA GLU A 85 -29.63 19.45 15.97
C GLU A 85 -29.39 18.72 17.30
N LEU A 86 -28.16 18.30 17.59
CA LEU A 86 -27.81 17.71 18.90
C LEU A 86 -28.05 18.72 20.04
N LEU A 87 -27.55 19.95 19.90
CA LEU A 87 -27.75 21.00 20.91
C LEU A 87 -29.24 21.30 21.11
N ARG A 88 -30.01 21.43 20.03
CA ARG A 88 -31.46 21.66 20.11
C ARG A 88 -32.21 20.57 20.89
N ARG A 89 -31.78 19.31 20.74
CA ARG A 89 -32.36 18.18 21.50
C ARG A 89 -31.96 18.25 22.96
N LEU A 90 -30.70 18.57 23.25
CA LEU A 90 -30.23 18.74 24.63
C LEU A 90 -30.94 19.89 25.34
N ASP A 91 -31.14 21.03 24.67
CA ASP A 91 -31.88 22.17 25.23
C ASP A 91 -33.34 21.80 25.53
N ARG A 92 -33.98 21.03 24.65
CA ARG A 92 -35.33 20.51 24.91
C ARG A 92 -35.36 19.58 26.13
N ILE A 93 -34.38 18.68 26.24
CA ILE A 93 -34.28 17.77 27.37
C ILE A 93 -34.04 18.57 28.67
N ALA A 94 -33.12 19.52 28.65
CA ALA A 94 -32.84 20.41 29.79
C ALA A 94 -34.09 21.20 30.22
N ALA A 95 -34.91 21.67 29.28
CA ALA A 95 -36.18 22.34 29.59
C ALA A 95 -37.24 21.43 30.25
N THR A 96 -37.09 20.10 30.12
CA THR A 96 -37.99 19.11 30.75
C THR A 96 -37.47 18.54 32.06
N ILE A 97 -36.19 18.74 32.38
CA ILE A 97 -35.59 18.27 33.62
C ILE A 97 -35.82 19.33 34.71
N ARG A 98 -36.22 18.91 35.91
CA ARG A 98 -36.42 19.83 37.03
C ARG A 98 -35.07 20.43 37.46
N PRO A 99 -34.99 21.72 37.83
CA PRO A 99 -33.72 22.35 38.25
C PRO A 99 -33.00 21.59 39.39
N GLU A 100 -33.76 20.91 40.24
CA GLU A 100 -33.27 20.07 41.34
C GLU A 100 -32.49 18.82 40.87
N GLU A 101 -32.79 18.34 39.66
CA GLU A 101 -32.22 17.12 39.04
C GLU A 101 -30.98 17.43 38.16
N MET A 102 -30.73 18.70 37.82
CA MET A 102 -29.61 19.17 36.95
C MET A 102 -28.33 19.54 37.72
N GLY A 103 -28.18 19.06 38.96
CA GLY A 103 -27.06 19.40 39.83
C GLY A 103 -27.42 20.56 40.76
N GLY A 104 -28.07 20.23 41.88
CA GLY A 104 -28.27 21.14 42.99
C GLY A 104 -26.94 21.67 43.52
N MET A 105 -26.55 22.86 43.05
CA MET A 105 -25.63 23.75 43.74
C MET A 105 -26.38 25.07 43.92
N SER A 106 -27.32 25.05 44.85
CA SER A 106 -27.83 26.25 45.49
C SER A 106 -26.87 26.62 46.62
N ALA A 107 -26.50 27.89 46.65
CA ALA A 107 -25.68 28.56 47.65
C ALA A 107 -26.15 28.36 49.10
#